data_AF-A0AAW2N5V0-F1
#
_entry.id   AF-A0AAW2N5V0-F1
#
_cell.length_a   1.000
_cell.length_b   1.000
_cell.length_c   1.000
_cell.angle_alpha   90.00
_cell.angle_beta   90.00
_cell.angle_gamma   90.00
#
_symmetry.space_group_name_H-M   'P 1'
#
loop_
_entity.id
_entity.type
_entity.pdbx_description
1 polymer ?
#
loop_
_entity_poly.entity_id
_entity_poly.type
_entity_poly.pdbx_seq_one_letter_code
_entity_poly.pdbx_strand_id
1 'polypeptide(L)'
;MLRLMTGKPGPRGFGSASTAEQVTDQGIDATNLTAMITGGSSGIGMETARVLALRNAHVVIAARNIGAANEAKRLILKGNKNA
;
A
#
# COMPACT_ATOMS: atom_id res chain seq x y z
N MET A 1 -13.66 10.88 20.63
CA MET A 1 -12.49 11.71 20.26
C MET A 1 -11.15 11.04 20.59
N LEU A 2 -10.88 10.68 21.86
CA LEU A 2 -9.57 10.14 22.29
C LEU A 2 -9.11 8.90 21.49
N ARG A 3 -10.01 7.97 21.16
CA ARG A 3 -9.69 6.73 20.42
C ARG A 3 -9.11 6.98 19.01
N LEU A 4 -9.59 8.02 18.32
CA LEU A 4 -9.11 8.42 16.99
C LEU A 4 -7.71 9.03 17.08
N MET A 5 -7.41 9.75 18.17
CA MET A 5 -6.13 10.41 18.38
C MET A 5 -5.04 9.47 18.91
N THR A 6 -5.42 8.46 19.71
CA THR A 6 -4.47 7.48 20.27
C THR A 6 -4.33 6.21 19.43
N GLY A 7 -5.07 6.09 18.33
CA GLY A 7 -5.02 4.92 17.44
C GLY A 7 -5.41 3.58 18.07
N LYS A 8 -6.26 3.59 19.11
CA LYS A 8 -6.56 2.38 19.90
C LYS A 8 -7.16 1.27 19.00
N PRO A 9 -6.54 0.07 18.94
CA PRO A 9 -6.99 -1.03 18.10
C PRO A 9 -8.48 -1.38 18.25
N GLY A 10 -9.10 -1.77 17.13
CA GLY A 10 -10.45 -2.33 17.08
C GLY A 10 -10.48 -3.85 17.34
N PRO A 11 -11.64 -4.50 17.18
CA PRO A 11 -11.80 -5.95 17.36
C PRO A 11 -10.89 -6.80 16.46
N ARG A 12 -10.45 -6.24 15.32
CA ARG A 12 -9.51 -6.89 14.39
C ARG A 12 -8.03 -6.64 14.71
N GLY A 13 -7.72 -6.02 15.86
CA GLY A 13 -6.34 -5.75 16.27
C GLY A 13 -5.66 -4.55 15.61
N PHE A 14 -6.33 -3.84 14.70
CA PHE A 14 -5.77 -2.67 14.00
C PHE A 14 -6.49 -1.37 14.35
N GLY A 15 -5.77 -0.25 14.26
CA GLY A 15 -6.28 1.10 14.51
C GLY A 15 -5.67 2.12 13.53
N SER A 16 -5.95 3.41 13.71
CA SER A 16 -5.42 4.47 12.82
C SER A 16 -3.90 4.61 12.85
N ALA A 17 -3.22 4.04 13.84
CA ALA A 17 -1.76 4.01 13.95
C ALA A 17 -1.12 2.76 13.31
N SER A 18 -1.92 1.78 12.83
CA SER A 18 -1.39 0.58 12.20
C SER A 18 -0.84 0.89 10.81
N THR A 19 0.33 0.32 10.48
CA THR A 19 0.92 0.47 9.15
C THR A 19 0.31 -0.52 8.16
N ALA A 20 0.40 -0.24 6.85
CA ALA A 20 -0.09 -1.15 5.83
C ALA A 20 0.68 -2.49 5.83
N GLU A 21 1.97 -2.46 6.17
CA GLU A 21 2.77 -3.69 6.37
C GLU A 21 2.24 -4.53 7.53
N GLN A 22 2.04 -3.94 8.72
CA GLN A 22 1.49 -4.65 9.89
C GLN A 22 0.15 -5.32 9.60
N VAL A 23 -0.70 -4.68 8.80
CA VAL A 23 -2.01 -5.22 8.41
C VAL A 23 -1.88 -6.41 7.47
N THR A 24 -0.85 -6.44 6.61
CA THR A 24 -0.70 -7.45 5.56
C THR A 24 0.30 -8.57 5.90
N ASP A 25 1.18 -8.37 6.89
CA ASP A 25 2.12 -9.39 7.37
C ASP A 25 1.43 -10.61 8.03
N GLN A 26 0.11 -10.54 8.28
CA GLN A 26 -0.68 -11.64 8.85
C GLN A 26 -1.10 -12.71 7.81
N GLY A 27 -0.24 -12.98 6.82
CA GLY A 27 -0.43 -14.08 5.86
C GLY A 27 -1.20 -13.72 4.58
N ILE A 28 -1.25 -12.43 4.20
CA ILE A 28 -1.80 -12.04 2.89
C ILE A 28 -0.78 -12.38 1.80
N ASP A 29 -1.11 -13.33 0.93
CA ASP A 29 -0.41 -13.60 -0.33
C ASP A 29 -1.29 -13.15 -1.52
N ALA A 30 -0.74 -12.31 -2.38
CA ALA A 30 -1.43 -11.73 -3.52
C ALA A 30 -0.79 -12.09 -4.87
N THR A 31 0.08 -13.11 -4.95
CA THR A 31 0.81 -13.50 -6.18
C THR A 31 -0.04 -13.61 -7.45
N ASN A 32 -1.30 -14.04 -7.34
CA ASN A 32 -2.19 -14.23 -8.51
C ASN A 32 -3.24 -13.12 -8.68
N LEU A 33 -3.05 -11.98 -8.02
CA LEU A 33 -3.99 -10.86 -8.05
C LEU A 33 -3.39 -9.68 -8.81
N THR A 34 -4.26 -8.99 -9.57
CA THR A 34 -3.94 -7.68 -10.15
C THR A 34 -4.71 -6.60 -9.41
N ALA A 35 -4.01 -5.56 -8.96
CA ALA A 35 -4.60 -4.45 -8.22
C ALA A 35 -4.41 -3.12 -8.96
N MET A 36 -5.50 -2.46 -9.35
CA MET A 36 -5.47 -1.12 -9.93
C MET A 36 -5.69 -0.06 -8.84
N ILE A 37 -4.70 0.81 -8.63
CA ILE A 37 -4.74 1.83 -7.58
C ILE A 37 -4.91 3.21 -8.20
N THR A 38 -6.11 3.78 -8.04
CA THR A 38 -6.41 5.17 -8.44
C THR A 38 -5.77 6.15 -7.47
N GLY A 39 -5.08 7.17 -7.97
CA GLY A 39 -4.31 8.07 -7.12
C GLY A 39 -3.07 7.41 -6.52
N GLY A 40 -2.61 6.29 -7.08
CA GLY A 40 -1.47 5.50 -6.56
C GLY A 40 -0.11 6.19 -6.66
N SER A 41 -0.03 7.41 -7.20
CA SER A 41 1.22 8.15 -7.33
C SER A 41 1.65 8.91 -6.07
N SER A 42 0.82 8.98 -5.02
CA SER A 42 1.17 9.66 -3.77
C SER A 42 0.35 9.21 -2.56
N GLY A 43 0.78 9.64 -1.36
CA GLY A 43 0.04 9.46 -0.11
C GLY A 43 -0.36 8.01 0.16
N ILE A 44 -1.61 7.83 0.62
CA ILE A 44 -2.17 6.51 0.94
C ILE A 44 -2.22 5.60 -0.29
N GLY A 45 -2.49 6.15 -1.48
CA GLY A 45 -2.51 5.37 -2.71
C GLY A 45 -1.13 4.77 -3.04
N MET A 46 -0.07 5.56 -2.91
CA MET A 46 1.31 5.07 -3.10
C MET A 46 1.68 4.00 -2.07
N GLU A 47 1.32 4.22 -0.80
CA GLU A 47 1.57 3.23 0.26
C GLU A 47 0.81 1.93 0.01
N THR A 48 -0.43 2.02 -0.48
CA THR A 48 -1.24 0.86 -0.87
C THR A 48 -0.59 0.10 -2.02
N ALA A 49 -0.14 0.81 -3.06
CA ALA A 49 0.56 0.22 -4.20
C ALA A 49 1.86 -0.48 -3.75
N ARG A 50 2.64 0.16 -2.89
CA ARG A 50 3.89 -0.38 -2.36
C ARG A 50 3.67 -1.70 -1.61
N VAL A 51 2.72 -1.74 -0.68
CA VAL A 51 2.50 -2.92 0.15
C VAL A 51 1.86 -4.06 -0.64
N LEU A 52 0.94 -3.79 -1.57
CA LEU A 52 0.39 -4.85 -2.42
C LEU A 52 1.45 -5.46 -3.32
N ALA A 53 2.37 -4.65 -3.87
CA ALA A 53 3.49 -5.16 -4.64
C ALA A 53 4.47 -5.96 -3.75
N LEU A 54 4.67 -5.56 -2.48
CA LEU A 54 5.40 -6.36 -1.49
C LEU A 54 4.75 -7.72 -1.22
N ARG A 55 3.43 -7.85 -1.38
CA ARG A 55 2.69 -9.13 -1.31
C ARG A 55 2.55 -9.83 -2.67
N ASN A 56 3.40 -9.48 -3.64
CA ASN A 56 3.47 -10.06 -4.98
C ASN A 56 2.25 -9.82 -5.87
N ALA A 57 1.38 -8.85 -5.55
CA ALA A 57 0.32 -8.46 -6.48
C ALA A 57 0.93 -7.79 -7.73
N HIS A 58 0.32 -8.01 -8.89
CA HIS A 58 0.60 -7.20 -10.06
C HIS A 58 -0.10 -5.84 -9.92
N VAL A 59 0.66 -4.77 -9.67
CA VAL A 59 0.10 -3.46 -9.34
C VAL A 59 0.09 -2.52 -10.55
N VAL A 60 -1.08 -1.95 -10.84
CA VAL A 60 -1.28 -0.91 -11.86
C VAL A 60 -1.56 0.42 -11.17
N ILE A 61 -0.67 1.40 -11.35
CA ILE A 61 -0.83 2.75 -10.79
C ILE A 61 -1.60 3.62 -11.80
N ALA A 62 -2.81 4.01 -11.43
CA ALA A 62 -3.63 4.95 -12.20
C ALA A 62 -3.47 6.37 -11.64
N ALA A 63 -2.90 7.28 -12.45
CA ALA A 63 -2.70 8.68 -12.07
C ALA A 63 -2.86 9.61 -13.28
N ARG A 64 -3.19 10.88 -12.99
CA ARG A 64 -3.31 11.94 -14.01
C ARG A 64 -1.96 12.37 -14.60
N ASN A 65 -0.89 12.27 -13.81
CA ASN A 65 0.46 12.66 -14.20
C ASN A 65 1.34 11.41 -14.30
N ILE A 66 1.77 11.09 -15.53
CA ILE A 66 2.59 9.92 -15.82
C ILE A 66 3.98 10.03 -15.16
N GLY A 67 4.58 11.22 -15.10
CA GLY A 67 5.86 11.44 -14.44
C GLY A 67 5.80 11.09 -12.95
N ALA A 68 4.75 11.53 -12.25
CA ALA A 68 4.53 11.18 -10.85
C ALA A 68 4.28 9.67 -10.65
N ALA A 69 3.55 9.02 -11.56
CA ALA A 69 3.34 7.57 -11.52
C ALA A 69 4.64 6.79 -11.74
N ASN A 70 5.47 7.22 -12.69
CA ASN A 70 6.76 6.59 -12.97
C ASN A 70 7.74 6.74 -11.80
N GLU A 71 7.74 7.91 -11.14
CA GLU A 71 8.55 8.12 -9.95
C GLU A 71 8.07 7.22 -8.80
N ALA A 72 6.76 7.10 -8.58
CA ALA A 72 6.21 6.19 -7.60
C ALA A 72 6.60 4.74 -7.87
N LYS A 73 6.47 4.29 -9.13
CA LYS A 73 6.92 2.96 -9.56
C LYS A 73 8.42 2.76 -9.26
N ARG A 74 9.27 3.73 -9.60
CA ARG A 74 10.72 3.65 -9.35
C ARG A 74 11.04 3.49 -7.86
N LEU A 75 10.36 4.25 -7.00
CA LEU A 75 10.54 4.17 -5.56
C LEU A 75 10.10 2.81 -5.00
N ILE A 76 8.98 2.28 -5.48
CA ILE A 76 8.49 0.94 -5.09
C ILE A 76 9.49 -0.14 -5.52
N LEU A 77 9.94 -0.13 -6.78
CA LEU A 77 10.92 -1.09 -7.30
C LEU A 77 12.29 -1.03 -6.61
N LYS A 78 12.68 0.14 -6.10
CA LYS A 78 13.92 0.29 -5.32
C LYS A 78 13.82 -0.44 -3.97
N GLY A 79 12.65 -0.44 -3.35
CA GLY A 79 12.39 -1.13 -2.08
C GLY A 79 12.12 -2.63 -2.24
N ASN A 80 11.59 -3.05 -3.39
CA ASN A 80 11.38 -4.44 -3.75
C ASN A 80 11.58 -4.63 -5.26
N LYS A 81 12.66 -5.30 -5.67
CA LYS A 81 12.97 -5.48 -7.11
C LYS A 81 12.01 -6.41 -7.84
N ASN A 82 11.24 -7.21 -7.11
CA ASN A 82 10.29 -8.18 -7.65
C ASN A 82 8.84 -7.64 -7.69
N ALA A 83 8.65 -6.37 -7.30
CA ALA A 83 7.37 -5.65 -7.32
C ALA A 83 6.91 -5.25 -8.73
#